data_AF-A0A923N5B1-F1
#
_entry.id   AF-A0A923N5B1-F1
#
_cell.length_a   1.000
_cell.length_b   1.000
_cell.length_c   1.000
_cell.angle_alpha   90.00
_cell.angle_beta   90.00
_cell.angle_gamma   90.00
#
_symmetry.space_group_name_H-M   'P 1'
#
loop_
_entity.id
_entity.type
_entity.pdbx_description
1 polymer ?
#
loop_
_entity_poly.entity_id
_entity_poly.type
_entity_poly.pdbx_seq_one_letter_code
_entity_poly.pdbx_strand_id
1 'polypeptide(L)'
;MQKIYFDYKSIEAIFEQAEEALFDKSNVLPITYTNFDCTTFDKYNKDLLGKISGNSIVYCIWTSKDAVDYNPKYIGHAGKNISRQRIRNHLTKKDSATGAQLENIKNQLLNNNSIGLSYLIIEPAYMRKALEDWLIDKNSFKLDWNNIGKRRTAHNIV
;
A
#
# COMPACT_ATOMS: atom_id res chain seq x y z
N MET A 1 23.39 28.04 -9.24
CA MET A 1 22.28 27.08 -9.19
C MET A 1 21.28 27.57 -8.15
N GLN A 2 20.05 27.89 -8.55
CA GLN A 2 19.03 28.38 -7.61
C GLN A 2 18.43 27.20 -6.85
N LYS A 3 18.41 27.26 -5.53
CA LYS A 3 17.72 26.27 -4.69
C LYS A 3 16.31 26.78 -4.39
N ILE A 4 15.31 25.92 -4.62
CA ILE A 4 13.92 26.18 -4.26
C ILE A 4 13.59 25.29 -3.08
N TYR A 5 12.97 25.87 -2.06
CA TYR A 5 12.58 25.17 -0.84
C TYR A 5 11.06 25.15 -0.77
N PHE A 6 10.51 23.97 -0.49
CA PHE A 6 9.10 23.81 -0.12
C PHE A 6 8.98 23.89 1.40
N ASP A 7 7.82 24.33 1.88
CA ASP A 7 7.50 24.27 3.31
C ASP A 7 7.25 22.81 3.73
N TYR A 8 8.33 22.09 4.00
CA TYR A 8 8.28 20.67 4.32
C TYR A 8 7.55 20.40 5.63
N LYS A 9 7.56 21.32 6.60
CA LYS A 9 6.92 21.11 7.91
C LYS A 9 5.41 20.98 7.78
N SER A 10 4.79 21.90 7.04
CA SER A 10 3.35 21.85 6.79
C SER A 10 2.95 20.62 5.97
N ILE A 11 3.80 20.21 5.01
CA ILE A 11 3.57 19.00 4.21
C ILE A 11 3.67 17.74 5.08
N GLU A 12 4.71 17.63 5.90
CA GLU A 12 4.94 16.46 6.75
C GLU A 12 3.89 16.32 7.85
N ALA A 13 3.38 17.42 8.41
CA ALA A 13 2.26 17.37 9.35
C ALA A 13 0.99 16.75 8.75
N ILE A 14 0.74 16.94 7.45
CA ILE A 14 -0.35 16.26 6.72
C ILE A 14 0.02 14.80 6.42
N PHE A 15 1.29 14.52 6.13
CA PHE A 15 1.74 13.15 5.89
C PHE A 15 1.68 12.28 7.14
N GLU A 16 1.90 12.84 8.32
CA GLU A 16 1.71 12.17 9.60
C GLU A 16 0.25 11.78 9.83
N GLN A 17 -0.70 12.67 9.55
CA GLN A 17 -2.13 12.34 9.61
C GLN A 17 -2.49 11.23 8.61
N ALA A 18 -1.91 11.28 7.41
CA ALA A 18 -2.09 10.23 6.41
C ALA A 18 -1.47 8.89 6.86
N GLU A 19 -0.31 8.92 7.51
CA GLU A 19 0.33 7.73 8.08
C GLU A 19 -0.55 7.08 9.15
N GLU A 20 -1.04 7.87 10.11
CA GLU A 20 -1.94 7.40 11.16
C GLU A 20 -3.19 6.76 10.56
N ALA A 21 -3.85 7.45 9.63
CA ALA A 21 -5.05 6.92 8.98
C ALA A 21 -4.78 5.66 8.15
N LEU A 22 -3.65 5.60 7.43
CA LEU A 22 -3.28 4.46 6.61
C LEU A 22 -2.91 3.24 7.46
N PHE A 23 -2.27 3.44 8.62
CA PHE A 23 -1.84 2.38 9.53
C PHE A 23 -2.80 2.06 10.67
N ASP A 24 -3.91 2.78 10.78
CA ASP A 24 -4.99 2.41 11.68
C ASP A 24 -5.58 1.04 11.26
N LYS A 25 -5.40 0.04 12.14
CA LYS A 25 -5.88 -1.33 11.92
C LYS A 25 -7.40 -1.40 11.76
N SER A 26 -8.15 -0.44 12.30
CA SER A 26 -9.60 -0.36 12.13
C SER A 26 -10.02 -0.03 10.69
N ASN A 27 -9.11 0.56 9.90
CA ASN A 27 -9.32 0.87 8.48
C ASN A 27 -8.91 -0.28 7.54
N VAL A 28 -8.41 -1.40 8.07
CA VAL A 28 -7.99 -2.55 7.26
C VAL A 28 -9.22 -3.28 6.77
N LEU A 29 -9.35 -3.36 5.44
CA LEU A 29 -10.38 -4.12 4.76
C LEU A 29 -9.85 -5.54 4.48
N PRO A 30 -10.45 -6.60 5.07
CA PRO A 30 -10.03 -7.97 4.78
C PRO A 30 -10.28 -8.32 3.31
N ILE A 31 -9.27 -8.92 2.66
CA ILE A 31 -9.40 -9.39 1.30
C ILE A 31 -9.88 -10.83 1.30
N THR A 32 -10.96 -11.09 0.58
CA THR A 32 -11.59 -12.41 0.53
C THR A 32 -11.16 -13.20 -0.71
N TYR A 33 -10.80 -14.47 -0.51
CA TYR A 33 -10.49 -15.46 -1.54
C TYR A 33 -11.20 -16.78 -1.21
N THR A 34 -11.72 -17.51 -2.19
CA THR A 34 -12.16 -18.91 -1.97
C THR A 34 -11.01 -19.87 -2.16
N ASN A 35 -10.79 -20.78 -1.21
CA ASN A 35 -9.70 -21.77 -1.24
C ASN A 35 -8.35 -21.16 -1.63
N PHE A 36 -8.10 -19.91 -1.20
CA PHE A 36 -6.85 -19.22 -1.51
C PHE A 36 -6.59 -19.01 -3.02
N ASP A 37 -7.63 -19.15 -3.85
CA ASP A 37 -7.59 -18.94 -5.30
C ASP A 37 -7.77 -17.46 -5.67
N CYS A 38 -6.68 -16.86 -6.14
CA CYS A 38 -6.61 -15.48 -6.54
C CYS A 38 -7.53 -15.11 -7.73
N THR A 39 -8.00 -16.07 -8.53
CA THR A 39 -8.94 -15.79 -9.65
C THR A 39 -10.31 -15.31 -9.16
N THR A 40 -10.66 -15.67 -7.93
CA THR A 40 -11.96 -15.33 -7.32
C THR A 40 -12.00 -13.94 -6.69
N PHE A 41 -10.85 -13.27 -6.62
CA PHE A 41 -10.67 -11.96 -6.02
C PHE A 41 -11.69 -10.93 -6.51
N ASP A 42 -11.89 -10.80 -7.83
CA ASP A 42 -12.80 -9.81 -8.42
C ASP A 42 -14.25 -10.01 -7.94
N LYS A 43 -14.68 -11.26 -7.78
CA LYS A 43 -16.05 -11.61 -7.37
C LYS A 43 -16.31 -11.19 -5.94
N TYR A 44 -15.38 -11.49 -5.03
CA TYR A 44 -15.59 -11.29 -3.59
C TYR A 44 -15.19 -9.90 -3.09
N ASN A 45 -14.39 -9.15 -3.85
CA ASN A 45 -13.91 -7.83 -3.44
C ASN A 45 -14.48 -6.70 -4.33
N LYS A 46 -15.63 -6.94 -4.98
CA LYS A 46 -16.25 -5.99 -5.92
C LYS A 46 -16.49 -4.61 -5.30
N ASP A 47 -16.97 -4.56 -4.06
CA ASP A 47 -17.29 -3.29 -3.39
C ASP A 47 -16.03 -2.47 -3.10
N LEU A 48 -14.97 -3.12 -2.62
CA LEU A 48 -13.64 -2.50 -2.47
C LEU A 48 -13.16 -1.95 -3.83
N LEU A 49 -13.21 -2.79 -4.87
CA LEU A 49 -12.76 -2.40 -6.21
C LEU A 49 -13.59 -1.25 -6.79
N GLY A 50 -14.88 -1.16 -6.44
CA GLY A 50 -15.76 -0.06 -6.79
C GLY A 50 -15.34 1.25 -6.12
N LYS A 51 -15.07 1.22 -4.80
CA LYS A 51 -14.68 2.40 -4.03
C LYS A 51 -13.33 2.99 -4.47
N ILE A 52 -12.37 2.15 -4.87
CA ILE A 52 -11.06 2.63 -5.34
C ILE A 52 -11.09 3.11 -6.80
N SER A 53 -12.06 2.67 -7.61
CA SER A 53 -12.08 2.95 -9.05
C SER A 53 -12.25 4.45 -9.30
N GLY A 54 -11.41 5.02 -10.18
CA GLY A 54 -11.50 6.44 -10.53
C GLY A 54 -10.91 7.39 -9.48
N ASN A 55 -10.18 6.87 -8.49
CA ASN A 55 -9.51 7.67 -7.46
C ASN A 55 -7.99 7.50 -7.53
N SER A 56 -7.24 8.58 -7.29
CA SER A 56 -5.79 8.48 -7.05
C SER A 56 -5.58 8.07 -5.60
N ILE A 57 -4.82 7.00 -5.37
CA ILE A 57 -4.71 6.38 -4.05
C ILE A 57 -3.28 6.14 -3.62
N VAL A 58 -3.09 6.12 -2.30
CA VAL A 58 -1.98 5.43 -1.61
C VAL A 58 -2.60 4.32 -0.78
N TYR A 59 -1.99 3.14 -0.77
CA TYR A 59 -2.53 1.97 -0.11
C TYR A 59 -1.44 1.18 0.61
N CYS A 60 -1.86 0.43 1.63
CA CYS A 60 -1.03 -0.51 2.35
C CYS A 60 -1.62 -1.92 2.26
N ILE A 61 -0.78 -2.90 1.91
CA ILE A 61 -1.11 -4.32 1.96
C ILE A 61 -0.65 -4.87 3.31
N TRP A 62 -1.54 -5.64 3.93
CA TRP A 62 -1.38 -6.23 5.24
C TRP A 62 -1.46 -7.75 5.18
N THR A 63 -0.83 -8.41 6.16
CA THR A 63 -0.94 -9.85 6.36
C THR A 63 -1.21 -10.17 7.82
N SER A 64 -1.98 -11.21 8.08
CA SER A 64 -2.26 -11.72 9.43
C SER A 64 -2.30 -13.24 9.43
N LYS A 65 -1.88 -13.88 10.53
CA LYS A 65 -2.00 -15.35 10.69
C LYS A 65 -3.39 -15.79 11.13
N ASP A 66 -4.11 -14.91 11.83
CA ASP A 66 -5.36 -15.21 12.53
C ASP A 66 -6.52 -14.28 12.13
N ALA A 67 -6.31 -13.41 11.15
CA ALA A 67 -7.25 -12.36 10.72
C ALA A 67 -7.64 -11.34 11.80
N VAL A 68 -6.89 -11.30 12.91
CA VAL A 68 -7.12 -10.36 14.02
C VAL A 68 -5.95 -9.37 14.11
N ASP A 69 -4.71 -9.85 13.97
CA ASP A 69 -3.54 -8.99 14.04
C ASP A 69 -2.87 -8.79 12.68
N TYR A 70 -3.29 -7.73 11.98
CA TYR A 70 -2.72 -7.36 10.70
C TYR A 70 -1.41 -6.59 10.86
N ASN A 71 -0.40 -7.05 10.13
CA ASN A 71 0.92 -6.44 10.05
C ASN A 71 1.14 -5.84 8.66
N PRO A 72 1.60 -4.59 8.54
CA PRO A 72 1.80 -3.94 7.26
C PRO A 72 3.01 -4.57 6.56
N LYS A 73 2.94 -4.67 5.22
CA LYS A 73 3.97 -5.33 4.42
C LYS A 73 4.46 -4.48 3.26
N TYR A 74 3.52 -3.85 2.58
CA TYR A 74 3.81 -3.10 1.36
C TYR A 74 3.00 -1.81 1.32
N ILE A 75 3.63 -0.71 0.95
CA ILE A 75 2.96 0.51 0.53
C ILE A 75 3.15 0.70 -0.97
N GLY A 76 2.07 1.08 -1.63
CA GLY A 76 2.09 1.46 -3.03
C GLY A 76 1.15 2.63 -3.31
N HIS A 77 1.34 3.25 -4.47
CA HIS A 77 0.41 4.25 -5.00
C HIS A 77 -0.21 3.83 -6.35
N ALA A 78 -1.30 4.50 -6.72
CA ALA A 78 -1.88 4.38 -8.05
C ALA A 78 -2.57 5.68 -8.47
N GLY A 79 -2.51 6.00 -9.77
CA GLY A 79 -3.29 7.10 -10.33
C GLY A 79 -4.73 6.70 -10.60
N LYS A 80 -5.61 7.71 -10.68
CA LYS A 80 -7.04 7.63 -10.97
C LYS A 80 -7.46 6.56 -12.00
N ASN A 81 -6.77 6.49 -13.14
CA ASN A 81 -7.15 5.61 -14.25
C ASN A 81 -6.75 4.14 -14.04
N ILE A 82 -5.86 3.86 -13.09
CA ILE A 82 -5.26 2.52 -12.91
C ILE A 82 -5.38 1.98 -11.49
N SER A 83 -6.05 2.67 -10.57
CA SER A 83 -6.15 2.26 -9.15
C SER A 83 -6.68 0.83 -8.98
N ARG A 84 -7.82 0.53 -9.62
CA ARG A 84 -8.40 -0.81 -9.63
C ARG A 84 -7.44 -1.83 -10.23
N GLN A 85 -6.84 -1.52 -11.38
CA GLN A 85 -5.91 -2.44 -12.05
C GLN A 85 -4.67 -2.69 -11.20
N ARG A 86 -4.15 -1.67 -10.51
CA ARG A 86 -2.97 -1.79 -9.66
C ARG A 86 -3.23 -2.72 -8.48
N ILE A 87 -4.35 -2.56 -7.77
CA ILE A 87 -4.72 -3.48 -6.68
C ILE A 87 -4.87 -4.90 -7.21
N ARG A 88 -5.50 -5.08 -8.38
CA ARG A 88 -5.59 -6.40 -9.03
C ARG A 88 -4.22 -6.98 -9.37
N ASN A 89 -3.28 -6.15 -9.81
CA ASN A 89 -1.93 -6.61 -10.15
C ASN A 89 -1.18 -7.15 -8.92
N HIS A 90 -1.40 -6.56 -7.75
CA HIS A 90 -0.81 -7.08 -6.51
C HIS A 90 -1.53 -8.34 -6.02
N LEU A 91 -2.86 -8.41 -6.15
CA LEU A 91 -3.69 -9.38 -5.43
C LEU A 91 -4.20 -10.57 -6.26
N THR A 92 -4.15 -10.51 -7.60
CA THR A 92 -4.71 -11.57 -8.47
C THR A 92 -4.00 -11.79 -9.81
N LYS A 93 -3.47 -10.75 -10.45
CA LYS A 93 -2.91 -10.83 -11.81
C LYS A 93 -1.44 -10.45 -11.81
N LYS A 94 -0.56 -11.30 -12.35
CA LYS A 94 0.85 -10.91 -12.47
C LYS A 94 0.96 -9.83 -13.54
N ASP A 95 1.63 -8.73 -13.20
CA ASP A 95 2.20 -7.83 -14.19
C ASP A 95 3.69 -8.20 -14.34
N SER A 96 4.11 -8.56 -15.54
CA SER A 96 5.50 -8.96 -15.83
C SER A 96 6.48 -7.78 -15.79
N ALA A 97 5.99 -6.54 -15.79
CA ALA A 97 6.84 -5.36 -15.96
C ALA A 97 7.20 -4.62 -14.67
N THR A 98 6.42 -4.69 -13.57
CA THR A 98 6.72 -3.85 -12.39
C THR A 98 6.20 -4.38 -11.05
N GLY A 99 7.06 -4.39 -10.02
CA GLY A 99 6.77 -4.17 -8.58
C GLY A 99 5.63 -4.93 -7.88
N ALA A 100 4.93 -5.82 -8.58
CA ALA A 100 3.74 -6.52 -8.12
C ALA A 100 4.11 -7.53 -7.03
N GLN A 101 3.25 -7.63 -6.02
CA GLN A 101 3.49 -8.44 -4.82
C GLN A 101 2.77 -9.80 -4.90
N LEU A 102 2.33 -10.21 -6.09
CA LEU A 102 1.47 -11.39 -6.26
C LEU A 102 2.12 -12.68 -5.73
N GLU A 103 3.42 -12.87 -5.92
CA GLU A 103 4.10 -14.06 -5.38
C GLU A 103 4.15 -14.04 -3.85
N ASN A 104 4.35 -12.87 -3.23
CA ASN A 104 4.25 -12.73 -1.78
C ASN A 104 2.82 -13.01 -1.29
N ILE A 105 1.80 -12.53 -2.00
CA ILE A 105 0.39 -12.84 -1.70
C ILE A 105 0.13 -14.34 -1.78
N LYS A 106 0.51 -15.01 -2.87
CA LYS A 106 0.35 -16.47 -3.01
C LYS A 106 1.03 -17.21 -1.87
N ASN A 107 2.24 -16.82 -1.49
CA ASN A 107 2.96 -17.44 -0.37
C ASN A 107 2.21 -17.29 0.96
N GLN A 108 1.61 -16.13 1.23
CA GLN A 108 0.81 -15.94 2.43
C GLN A 108 -0.46 -16.80 2.40
N LEU A 109 -1.15 -16.82 1.26
CA LEU A 109 -2.36 -17.61 1.06
C LEU A 109 -2.07 -19.13 1.19
N LEU A 110 -0.95 -19.62 0.65
CA LEU A 110 -0.50 -21.02 0.82
C LEU A 110 -0.24 -21.41 2.28
N ASN A 111 0.15 -20.44 3.11
CA ASN A 111 0.34 -20.63 4.54
C ASN A 111 -0.94 -20.40 5.36
N ASN A 112 -2.11 -20.31 4.70
CA ASN A 112 -3.41 -19.98 5.29
C ASN A 112 -3.44 -18.62 6.02
N ASN A 113 -2.54 -17.71 5.69
CA ASN A 113 -2.55 -16.36 6.24
C ASN A 113 -3.59 -15.50 5.50
N SER A 114 -4.18 -14.57 6.24
CA SER A 114 -5.14 -13.59 5.76
C SER A 114 -4.45 -12.36 5.17
N ILE A 115 -5.06 -11.77 4.15
CA ILE A 115 -4.61 -10.53 3.50
C ILE A 115 -5.58 -9.39 3.85
N GLY A 116 -5.04 -8.20 4.05
CA GLY A 116 -5.82 -6.99 4.30
C GLY A 116 -5.32 -5.83 3.42
N LEU A 117 -6.17 -4.82 3.25
CA LEU A 117 -5.84 -3.60 2.51
C LEU A 117 -6.41 -2.38 3.24
N SER A 118 -5.58 -1.37 3.49
CA SER A 118 -6.04 -0.02 3.79
C SER A 118 -5.67 0.90 2.64
N TYR A 119 -6.43 1.97 2.42
CA TYR A 119 -6.13 2.94 1.38
C TYR A 119 -6.65 4.33 1.72
N LEU A 120 -6.00 5.34 1.14
CA LEU A 120 -6.39 6.74 1.18
C LEU A 120 -6.62 7.23 -0.25
N ILE A 121 -7.65 8.06 -0.42
CA ILE A 121 -7.84 8.85 -1.64
C ILE A 121 -7.04 10.14 -1.48
N ILE A 122 -6.17 10.44 -2.44
CA ILE A 122 -5.23 11.56 -2.37
C ILE A 122 -5.67 12.67 -3.32
N GLU A 123 -5.93 13.83 -2.74
CA GLU A 123 -6.13 15.08 -3.48
C GLU A 123 -5.22 16.19 -2.92
N PRO A 124 -4.49 16.93 -3.78
CA PRO A 124 -4.45 16.77 -5.23
C PRO A 124 -3.66 15.51 -5.65
N ALA A 125 -4.13 14.85 -6.71
CA ALA A 125 -3.60 13.56 -7.15
C ALA A 125 -2.06 13.46 -7.26
N TYR A 126 -1.36 14.54 -7.63
CA TYR A 126 0.11 14.53 -7.79
C TYR A 126 0.88 14.32 -6.47
N MET A 127 0.25 14.54 -5.31
CA MET A 127 0.90 14.37 -4.00
C MET A 127 1.10 12.91 -3.61
N ARG A 128 0.37 11.97 -4.24
CA ARG A 128 0.42 10.54 -3.92
C ARG A 128 1.84 9.95 -3.89
N LYS A 129 2.71 10.39 -4.80
CA LYS A 129 4.08 9.86 -4.91
C LYS A 129 4.97 10.40 -3.80
N ALA A 130 4.89 11.70 -3.51
CA ALA A 130 5.64 12.29 -2.41
C ALA A 130 5.25 11.66 -1.07
N LEU A 131 3.95 11.41 -0.86
CA LEU A 131 3.44 10.72 0.32
C LEU A 131 3.93 9.27 0.39
N GLU A 132 3.84 8.50 -0.70
CA GLU A 132 4.37 7.12 -0.77
C GLU A 132 5.86 7.05 -0.43
N ASP A 133 6.68 7.90 -1.06
CA ASP A 133 8.13 7.94 -0.84
C ASP A 133 8.45 8.26 0.64
N TRP A 134 7.73 9.21 1.25
CA TRP A 134 7.90 9.56 2.66
C TRP A 134 7.47 8.44 3.61
N LEU A 135 6.33 7.79 3.34
CA LEU A 135 5.81 6.69 4.15
C LEU A 135 6.77 5.49 4.13
N ILE A 136 7.31 5.14 2.96
CA ILE A 136 8.27 4.04 2.80
C ILE A 136 9.57 4.35 3.54
N ASP A 137 10.08 5.58 3.43
CA ASP A 137 11.33 5.99 4.09
C ASP A 137 11.19 5.90 5.61
N LYS A 138 10.14 6.53 6.17
CA LYS A 138 9.86 6.57 7.62
C LYS A 138 9.57 5.18 8.21
N ASN A 139 8.90 4.30 7.46
CA ASN A 139 8.44 2.98 7.95
C ASN A 139 9.17 1.79 7.33
N SER A 140 10.36 2.00 6.78
CA SER A 140 11.13 0.98 6.08
C SER A 140 11.35 -0.31 6.89
N PHE A 141 11.43 -0.22 8.22
CA PHE A 141 11.59 -1.35 9.13
C PHE A 141 10.33 -2.24 9.25
N LYS A 142 9.14 -1.69 8.98
CA LYS A 142 7.87 -2.44 8.99
C LYS A 142 7.55 -3.04 7.61
N LEU A 143 8.02 -2.40 6.54
CA LEU A 143 7.65 -2.70 5.15
C LEU A 143 8.67 -3.60 4.47
N ASP A 144 8.63 -4.89 4.80
CA ASP A 144 9.54 -5.92 4.28
C ASP A 144 9.39 -6.15 2.76
N TRP A 145 8.23 -5.84 2.16
CA TRP A 145 7.99 -6.04 0.72
C TRP A 145 8.34 -4.81 -0.14
N ASN A 146 8.63 -3.66 0.47
CA ASN A 146 9.17 -2.50 -0.26
C ASN A 146 10.69 -2.66 -0.44
N ASN A 147 11.12 -3.03 -1.65
CA ASN A 147 12.54 -3.18 -2.00
C ASN A 147 13.19 -1.89 -2.53
N ILE A 148 12.37 -0.93 -2.97
CA ILE A 148 12.79 0.35 -3.57
C ILE A 148 12.27 1.48 -2.66
N GLY A 149 13.05 2.54 -2.46
CA GLY A 149 12.67 3.69 -1.63
C GLY A 149 13.19 3.65 -0.18
N LYS A 150 13.78 2.53 0.26
CA LYS A 150 14.51 2.47 1.53
C LYS A 150 15.80 3.28 1.39
N ARG A 151 15.85 4.52 1.89
CA ARG A 151 17.17 5.17 2.06
C ARG A 151 17.88 4.44 3.20
N ARG A 152 19.16 4.17 3.04
CA ARG A 152 20.03 3.95 4.21
C ARG A 152 19.97 5.26 4.98
N THR A 153 19.28 5.26 6.12
CA THR A 153 19.14 6.44 6.97
C THR A 153 20.53 6.96 7.34
N ALA A 154 20.91 8.12 6.78
CA ALA A 154 22.05 8.90 7.22
C ALA A 154 21.76 9.63 8.55
N HIS A 155 20.88 9.08 9.39
CA HIS A 155 20.53 9.59 10.73
C HIS A 155 21.00 8.64 11.85
N ASN A 156 21.79 7.61 11.50
CA ASN A 156 22.59 6.85 12.46
C ASN A 156 24.08 7.18 12.29
N ILE A 157 24.42 8.47 12.27
CA ILE A 157 25.78 8.89 12.63
C ILE A 157 25.69 9.29 14.09
N VAL A 158 26.03 8.34 14.95
CA VAL A 158 26.48 8.59 16.32
C VAL A 158 27.86 9.22 16.25
#